data_AF-A0A959H491-F1
#
_entry.id   AF-A0A959H491-F1
#
_cell.length_a   1.000
_cell.length_b   1.000
_cell.length_c   1.000
_cell.angle_alpha   90.00
_cell.angle_beta   90.00
_cell.angle_gamma   90.00
#
_symmetry.space_group_name_H-M   'P 1'
#
loop_
_entity.id
_entity.type
_entity.pdbx_description
1 polymer ?
#
loop_
_entity_poly.entity_id
_entity_poly.type
_entity_poly.pdbx_seq_one_letter_code
_entity_poly.pdbx_strand_id
1 'polypeptide(L)'
;MTKQALVFLFSAILLAAMAACGSDAGQEAKDIREEAKDVQTEAAELADEARESAQKLSDAAKEEIRKESAAMVQEIGKTQQAITQRILSLKEEIARAGEDTREQLEAEKSKLEEFRDNLNVRTQQVQQDAQENWEELKSNVEKELKAATDYLEK
;
A
#
# COMPACT_ATOMS: atom_id res chain seq x y z
N MET A 1 17.40 -3.81 24.05
CA MET A 1 18.49 -4.57 23.41
C MET A 1 17.93 -5.94 23.02
N THR A 2 17.70 -6.17 21.72
CA THR A 2 17.16 -7.41 21.20
C THR A 2 18.20 -8.53 21.29
N LYS A 3 17.75 -9.77 21.53
CA LYS A 3 18.61 -10.93 21.86
C LYS A 3 19.72 -11.19 20.84
N GLN A 4 19.56 -10.76 19.58
CA GLN A 4 20.57 -10.90 18.53
C GLN A 4 21.77 -9.93 18.66
N ALA A 5 21.55 -8.70 19.13
CA ALA A 5 22.64 -7.76 19.40
C ALA A 5 23.57 -8.30 20.51
N LEU A 6 23.03 -9.10 21.44
CA LEU A 6 23.79 -9.74 22.51
C LEU A 6 24.63 -10.91 21.98
N VAL A 7 24.17 -11.62 20.94
CA VAL A 7 24.92 -12.71 20.28
C VAL A 7 26.12 -12.16 19.52
N PHE A 8 25.95 -11.08 18.75
CA PHE A 8 27.06 -10.43 18.03
C PHE A 8 28.12 -9.82 18.96
N LEU A 9 27.69 -9.25 20.09
CA LEU A 9 28.62 -8.65 21.05
C LEU A 9 29.36 -9.74 21.85
N PHE A 10 28.70 -10.87 22.16
CA PHE A 10 29.36 -12.02 22.78
C PHE A 10 30.33 -12.72 21.83
N SER A 11 29.98 -12.88 20.54
CA SER A 11 30.87 -13.51 19.56
C SER A 11 32.10 -12.66 19.24
N ALA A 12 31.96 -11.33 19.17
CA ALA A 12 33.10 -10.42 19.02
C ALA A 12 34.05 -10.43 20.24
N ILE A 13 33.49 -10.51 21.46
CA ILE A 13 34.28 -10.61 22.70
C ILE A 13 34.96 -11.99 22.82
N LEU A 14 34.30 -13.07 22.38
CA LEU A 14 34.90 -14.41 22.32
C LEU A 14 36.05 -14.46 21.31
N LEU A 15 35.89 -13.84 20.13
CA LEU A 15 36.92 -13.76 19.08
C LEU A 15 38.18 -13.05 19.57
N ALA A 16 38.02 -11.95 20.32
CA ALA A 16 39.13 -11.19 20.89
C ALA A 16 39.85 -11.96 22.01
N ALA A 17 39.12 -12.79 22.77
CA ALA A 17 39.69 -13.63 23.82
C ALA A 17 40.45 -14.86 23.28
N MET A 18 40.01 -15.44 22.15
CA MET A 18 40.62 -16.63 21.54
C MET A 18 41.88 -16.32 20.72
N ALA A 19 42.05 -15.10 20.20
CA ALA A 19 43.28 -14.67 19.55
C ALA A 19 44.51 -14.64 20.49
N ALA A 20 44.31 -14.74 21.81
CA ALA A 20 45.37 -14.75 22.81
C ALA A 20 45.92 -16.16 23.13
N CYS A 21 45.37 -17.27 22.59
CA CYS A 21 45.75 -18.62 23.02
C CYS A 21 45.81 -19.67 21.87
N GLY A 22 47.02 -20.02 21.41
CA GLY A 22 47.34 -21.31 20.77
C GLY A 22 46.90 -21.57 19.32
N SER A 23 47.61 -22.47 18.63
CA SER A 23 47.40 -22.82 17.20
C SER A 23 46.09 -23.55 16.89
N ASP A 24 45.43 -24.15 17.88
CA ASP A 24 44.11 -24.79 17.74
C ASP A 24 42.97 -23.76 17.60
N ALA A 25 43.07 -22.62 18.29
CA ALA A 25 42.13 -21.52 18.17
C ALA A 25 42.13 -20.88 16.77
N GLY A 26 43.21 -21.05 16.01
CA GLY A 26 43.33 -20.57 14.63
C GLY A 26 42.55 -21.40 13.61
N GLN A 27 42.30 -22.68 13.90
CA GLN A 27 41.49 -23.56 13.05
C GLN A 27 40.00 -23.36 13.36
N GLU A 28 39.63 -23.36 14.64
CA GLU A 28 38.25 -23.06 15.08
C GLU A 28 37.80 -21.65 14.63
N ALA A 29 38.69 -20.65 14.67
CA ALA A 29 38.37 -19.31 14.16
C ALA A 29 38.21 -19.24 12.63
N LYS A 30 38.79 -20.18 11.87
CA LYS A 30 38.58 -20.28 10.42
C LYS A 30 37.25 -20.95 10.11
N ASP A 31 36.93 -22.03 10.81
CA ASP A 31 35.69 -22.78 10.60
C ASP A 31 34.47 -21.90 10.97
N ILE A 32 34.53 -21.17 12.09
CA ILE A 32 33.50 -20.18 12.47
C ILE A 32 33.37 -19.06 11.43
N ARG A 33 34.47 -18.65 10.78
CA ARG A 33 34.44 -17.62 9.74
C ARG A 33 33.80 -18.13 8.45
N GLU A 34 34.02 -19.38 8.07
CA GLU A 34 33.34 -19.98 6.91
C GLU A 34 31.85 -20.15 7.20
N GLU A 35 31.47 -20.68 8.36
CA GLU A 35 30.06 -20.81 8.77
C GLU A 35 29.35 -19.44 8.82
N ALA A 36 30.04 -18.39 9.30
CA ALA A 36 29.49 -17.03 9.29
C ALA A 36 29.30 -16.47 7.87
N LYS A 37 30.15 -16.84 6.90
CA LYS A 37 30.00 -16.42 5.49
C LYS A 37 28.86 -17.17 4.81
N ASP A 38 28.70 -18.45 5.09
CA ASP A 38 27.60 -19.25 4.55
C ASP A 38 26.26 -18.73 5.07
N VAL A 39 26.16 -18.45 6.38
CA VAL A 39 24.97 -17.81 6.98
C VAL A 39 24.71 -16.42 6.39
N GLN A 40 25.75 -15.63 6.11
CA GLN A 40 25.61 -14.33 5.45
C GLN A 40 25.07 -14.48 4.01
N THR A 41 25.52 -15.50 3.28
CA THR A 41 25.09 -15.78 1.91
C THR A 41 23.63 -16.24 1.88
N GLU A 42 23.25 -17.20 2.74
CA GLU A 42 21.86 -17.65 2.87
C GLU A 42 20.93 -16.50 3.29
N ALA A 43 21.39 -15.61 4.18
CA ALA A 43 20.61 -14.45 4.59
C ALA A 43 20.40 -13.44 3.46
N ALA A 44 21.41 -13.25 2.59
CA ALA A 44 21.30 -12.40 1.42
C ALA A 44 20.32 -12.99 0.38
N GLU A 45 20.38 -14.30 0.13
CA GLU A 45 19.44 -14.98 -0.78
C GLU A 45 17.99 -14.86 -0.29
N LEU A 46 17.76 -15.08 1.01
CA LEU A 46 16.44 -14.89 1.62
C LEU A 46 15.94 -13.43 1.53
N ALA A 47 16.86 -12.45 1.57
CA ALA A 47 16.51 -11.04 1.40
C ALA A 47 16.03 -10.74 -0.02
N ASP A 48 16.70 -11.30 -1.03
CA ASP A 48 16.32 -11.16 -2.43
C ASP A 48 14.97 -11.83 -2.71
N GLU A 49 14.73 -13.04 -2.18
CA GLU A 49 13.45 -13.73 -2.29
C GLU A 49 12.31 -12.95 -1.61
N ALA A 50 12.57 -12.38 -0.43
CA ALA A 50 11.61 -11.54 0.28
C ALA A 50 11.29 -10.26 -0.50
N ARG A 51 12.30 -9.64 -1.14
CA ARG A 51 12.14 -8.47 -1.99
C ARG A 51 11.31 -8.77 -3.23
N GLU A 52 11.60 -9.87 -3.93
CA GLU A 52 10.82 -10.30 -5.09
C GLU A 52 9.36 -10.58 -4.71
N SER A 53 9.14 -11.23 -3.58
CA SER A 53 7.80 -11.52 -3.06
C SER A 53 7.03 -10.25 -2.70
N ALA A 54 7.69 -9.28 -2.04
CA ALA A 54 7.10 -7.98 -1.73
C ALA A 54 6.74 -7.20 -3.00
N GLN A 55 7.58 -7.28 -4.04
CA GLN A 55 7.31 -6.64 -5.31
C GLN A 55 6.09 -7.25 -6.02
N LYS A 56 6.00 -8.59 -6.06
CA LYS A 56 4.82 -9.29 -6.61
C LYS A 56 3.53 -8.95 -5.88
N LEU A 57 3.58 -8.88 -4.54
CA LEU A 57 2.42 -8.48 -3.73
C LEU A 57 2.01 -7.03 -3.98
N SER A 58 2.99 -6.13 -4.13
CA SER A 58 2.76 -4.73 -4.49
C SER A 58 2.07 -4.62 -5.85
N ASP A 59 2.60 -5.29 -6.87
CA ASP A 59 2.00 -5.25 -8.21
C ASP A 59 0.58 -5.83 -8.23
N ALA A 60 0.34 -6.93 -7.50
CA ALA A 60 -1.00 -7.52 -7.37
C ALA A 60 -1.97 -6.59 -6.64
N ALA A 61 -1.55 -5.95 -5.54
CA ALA A 61 -2.36 -4.99 -4.80
C ALA A 61 -2.73 -3.78 -5.66
N LYS A 62 -1.77 -3.27 -6.46
CA LYS A 62 -2.01 -2.17 -7.40
C LYS A 62 -3.08 -2.51 -8.42
N GLU A 63 -3.05 -3.71 -8.98
CA GLU A 63 -4.01 -4.13 -10.00
C GLU A 63 -5.42 -4.30 -9.42
N GLU A 64 -5.57 -4.92 -8.24
CA GLU A 64 -6.88 -5.04 -7.59
C GLU A 64 -7.45 -3.67 -7.18
N ILE A 65 -6.63 -2.76 -6.61
CA ILE A 65 -7.06 -1.38 -6.32
C ILE A 65 -7.53 -0.66 -7.59
N ARG A 66 -6.78 -0.80 -8.69
CA ARG A 66 -7.14 -0.19 -9.97
C ARG A 66 -8.47 -0.74 -10.50
N LYS A 67 -8.68 -2.05 -10.41
CA LYS A 67 -9.89 -2.73 -10.88
C LYS A 67 -11.11 -2.34 -10.05
N GLU A 68 -11.00 -2.35 -8.72
CA GLU A 68 -12.09 -1.92 -7.83
C GLU A 68 -12.44 -0.44 -8.04
N SER A 69 -11.42 0.42 -8.18
CA SER A 69 -11.61 1.84 -8.49
C SER A 69 -12.32 2.05 -9.84
N ALA A 70 -11.92 1.32 -10.88
CA ALA A 70 -12.57 1.39 -12.19
C ALA A 70 -14.04 0.93 -12.13
N ALA A 71 -14.34 -0.16 -11.42
CA ALA A 71 -15.70 -0.66 -11.25
C ALA A 71 -16.58 0.35 -10.49
N MET A 72 -16.06 0.94 -9.42
CA MET A 72 -16.75 1.98 -8.65
C MET A 72 -17.04 3.22 -9.50
N VAL A 73 -16.06 3.72 -10.25
CA VAL A 73 -16.24 4.87 -11.17
C VAL A 73 -17.32 4.57 -12.21
N GLN A 74 -17.38 3.34 -12.72
CA GLN A 74 -18.42 2.92 -13.66
C GLN A 74 -19.82 2.95 -13.03
N GLU A 75 -19.99 2.39 -11.82
CA GLU A 75 -21.29 2.39 -11.13
C GLU A 75 -21.76 3.80 -10.75
N ILE A 76 -20.82 4.66 -10.34
CA ILE A 76 -21.11 6.08 -10.12
C ILE A 76 -21.56 6.74 -11.43
N GLY A 77 -20.88 6.48 -12.55
CA GLY A 77 -21.26 7.00 -13.85
C GLY A 77 -22.68 6.61 -14.26
N LYS A 78 -23.07 5.35 -14.03
CA LYS A 78 -24.46 4.88 -14.25
C LYS A 78 -25.44 5.63 -13.36
N THR A 79 -25.10 5.83 -12.09
CA THR A 79 -25.93 6.57 -11.13
C THR A 79 -26.11 8.03 -11.55
N GLN A 80 -25.04 8.70 -11.98
CA GLN A 80 -25.09 10.07 -12.50
C GLN A 80 -25.97 10.17 -13.75
N GLN A 81 -25.89 9.20 -14.66
CA GLN A 81 -26.77 9.14 -15.83
C GLN A 81 -28.25 8.99 -15.42
N ALA A 82 -28.55 8.11 -14.46
CA ALA A 82 -29.91 7.92 -13.96
C ALA A 82 -30.46 9.21 -13.31
N ILE A 83 -29.66 9.89 -12.49
CA ILE A 83 -30.03 11.18 -11.89
C ILE A 83 -30.29 12.23 -12.97
N THR A 84 -29.43 12.30 -13.99
CA THR A 84 -29.59 13.23 -15.11
C THR A 84 -30.89 12.99 -15.86
N GLN A 85 -31.24 11.74 -16.13
CA GLN A 85 -32.51 11.38 -16.75
C GLN A 85 -33.71 11.74 -15.86
N ARG A 86 -33.63 11.51 -14.54
CA ARG A 86 -34.70 11.91 -13.61
C ARG A 86 -34.88 13.43 -13.58
N ILE A 87 -33.79 14.21 -13.58
CA ILE A 87 -33.85 15.68 -13.67
C ILE A 87 -34.55 16.13 -14.97
N LEU A 88 -34.27 15.49 -16.10
CA LEU A 88 -34.94 15.80 -17.37
C LEU A 88 -36.44 15.48 -17.29
N SER A 89 -36.83 14.31 -16.75
CA SER A 89 -38.24 13.97 -16.50
C SER A 89 -38.91 14.99 -15.59
N LEU A 90 -38.27 15.37 -14.49
CA LEU A 90 -38.79 16.37 -13.56
C LEU A 90 -39.02 17.71 -14.25
N LYS A 91 -38.11 18.16 -15.12
CA LYS A 91 -38.30 19.41 -15.90
C LYS A 91 -39.56 19.34 -16.76
N GLU A 92 -39.84 18.20 -17.37
CA GLU A 92 -41.05 18.00 -18.17
C GLU A 92 -42.33 17.92 -17.31
N GLU A 93 -42.24 17.30 -16.13
CA GLU A 93 -43.34 17.23 -15.16
C GLU A 93 -43.67 18.63 -14.62
N ILE A 94 -42.65 19.42 -14.24
CA ILE A 94 -42.75 20.82 -13.79
C ILE A 94 -43.47 21.70 -14.82
N ALA A 95 -43.15 21.53 -16.11
CA ALA A 95 -43.74 22.29 -17.20
C ALA A 95 -45.26 22.04 -17.35
N ARG A 96 -45.74 20.86 -16.92
CA ARG A 96 -47.14 20.42 -17.01
C ARG A 96 -47.89 20.53 -15.68
N ALA A 97 -47.17 20.73 -14.57
CA ALA A 97 -47.73 20.77 -13.23
C ALA A 97 -48.43 22.10 -12.90
N GLY A 98 -49.49 22.00 -12.08
CA GLY A 98 -50.08 23.14 -11.37
C GLY A 98 -49.18 23.64 -10.24
N GLU A 99 -49.50 24.80 -9.67
CA GLU A 99 -48.63 25.56 -8.74
C GLU A 99 -48.12 24.72 -7.55
N ASP A 100 -49.00 24.06 -6.80
CA ASP A 100 -48.63 23.27 -5.61
C ASP A 100 -47.73 22.07 -5.93
N THR A 101 -47.94 21.43 -7.09
CA THR A 101 -47.13 20.28 -7.53
C THR A 101 -45.79 20.75 -8.10
N ARG A 102 -45.76 21.94 -8.73
CA ARG A 102 -44.54 22.51 -9.31
C ARG A 102 -43.48 22.78 -8.23
N GLU A 103 -43.87 23.34 -7.10
CA GLU A 103 -42.92 23.62 -6.00
C GLU A 103 -42.27 22.33 -5.47
N GLN A 104 -43.05 21.25 -5.32
CA GLN A 104 -42.53 19.97 -4.85
C GLN A 104 -41.53 19.36 -5.85
N LEU A 105 -41.85 19.42 -7.15
CA LEU A 105 -40.98 18.89 -8.20
C LEU A 105 -39.70 19.71 -8.37
N GLU A 106 -39.76 21.04 -8.24
CA GLU A 106 -38.56 21.89 -8.23
C GLU A 106 -37.68 21.60 -7.01
N ALA A 107 -38.27 21.32 -5.84
CA ALA A 107 -37.50 20.91 -4.67
C ALA A 107 -36.82 19.55 -4.85
N GLU A 108 -37.50 18.56 -5.46
CA GLU A 108 -36.91 17.26 -5.78
C GLU A 108 -35.76 17.41 -6.80
N LYS A 109 -35.97 18.20 -7.85
CA LYS A 109 -34.95 18.49 -8.87
C LYS A 109 -33.70 19.11 -8.24
N SER A 110 -33.88 20.12 -7.38
CA SER A 110 -32.77 20.81 -6.71
C SER A 110 -31.94 19.84 -5.85
N LYS A 111 -32.60 18.96 -5.07
CA LYS A 111 -31.92 17.92 -4.29
C LYS A 111 -31.15 16.94 -5.17
N LEU A 112 -31.69 16.58 -6.33
CA LEU A 112 -31.02 15.68 -7.26
C LEU A 112 -29.82 16.35 -7.96
N GLU A 113 -29.91 17.64 -8.28
CA GLU A 113 -28.79 18.43 -8.80
C GLU A 113 -27.67 18.51 -7.76
N GLU A 114 -27.98 18.83 -6.50
CA GLU A 114 -27.02 18.84 -5.41
C GLU A 114 -26.38 17.47 -5.18
N PHE A 115 -27.20 16.40 -5.17
CA PHE A 115 -26.71 15.04 -4.99
C PHE A 115 -25.76 14.61 -6.12
N ARG A 116 -26.10 14.91 -7.37
CA ARG A 116 -25.24 14.64 -8.54
C ARG A 116 -23.89 15.35 -8.41
N ASP A 117 -23.91 16.62 -8.02
CA ASP A 117 -22.71 17.44 -7.92
C ASP A 117 -21.82 16.97 -6.75
N ASN A 118 -22.44 16.57 -5.63
CA ASN A 118 -21.75 15.96 -4.49
C ASN A 118 -21.11 14.61 -4.86
N LEU A 119 -21.83 13.75 -5.60
CA LEU A 119 -21.27 12.51 -6.11
C LEU A 119 -20.03 12.76 -6.99
N ASN A 120 -20.07 13.78 -7.83
CA ASN A 120 -18.93 14.14 -8.67
C ASN A 120 -17.69 14.51 -7.82
N VAL A 121 -17.87 15.35 -6.80
CA VAL A 121 -16.79 15.74 -5.87
C VAL A 121 -16.24 14.52 -5.13
N ARG A 122 -17.11 13.69 -4.54
CA ARG A 122 -16.68 12.49 -3.79
C ARG A 122 -15.94 11.49 -4.68
N THR A 123 -16.34 11.36 -5.93
CA THR A 123 -15.66 10.45 -6.88
C THR A 123 -14.24 10.91 -7.16
N GLN A 124 -14.05 12.21 -7.36
CA GLN A 124 -12.72 12.80 -7.54
C GLN A 124 -11.86 12.63 -6.29
N GLN A 125 -12.43 12.83 -5.10
CA GLN A 125 -11.74 12.61 -3.82
C GLN A 125 -11.31 11.16 -3.66
N VAL A 126 -12.20 10.19 -3.89
CA VAL A 126 -11.85 8.76 -3.77
C VAL A 126 -10.73 8.37 -4.75
N GLN A 127 -10.71 8.93 -5.96
CA GLN A 127 -9.62 8.70 -6.90
C GLN A 127 -8.29 9.28 -6.41
N GLN A 128 -8.31 10.47 -5.82
CA GLN A 128 -7.13 11.11 -5.24
C GLN A 128 -6.63 10.35 -4.01
N ASP A 129 -7.51 10.05 -3.05
CA ASP A 129 -7.18 9.31 -1.83
C ASP A 129 -6.60 7.93 -2.15
N ALA A 130 -7.15 7.22 -3.14
CA ALA A 130 -6.62 5.93 -3.57
C ALA A 130 -5.20 6.06 -4.14
N GLN A 131 -4.92 7.13 -4.89
CA GLN A 131 -3.59 7.39 -5.45
C GLN A 131 -2.59 7.79 -4.36
N GLU A 132 -2.98 8.68 -3.44
CA GLU A 132 -2.12 9.11 -2.33
C GLU A 132 -1.77 7.96 -1.39
N ASN A 133 -2.78 7.17 -0.97
CA ASN A 133 -2.58 6.00 -0.13
C ASN A 133 -1.68 4.94 -0.81
N TRP A 134 -1.78 4.81 -2.13
CA TRP A 134 -0.92 3.90 -2.89
C TRP A 134 0.55 4.36 -2.90
N GLU A 135 0.80 5.64 -3.15
CA GLU A 135 2.17 6.18 -3.11
C GLU A 135 2.76 6.13 -1.69
N GLU A 136 1.94 6.37 -0.65
CA GLU A 136 2.36 6.21 0.74
C GLU A 136 2.74 4.76 1.06
N LEU A 137 1.89 3.80 0.71
CA LEU A 137 2.17 2.38 0.90
C LEU A 137 3.46 1.96 0.19
N LYS A 138 3.62 2.35 -1.08
CA LYS A 138 4.82 2.06 -1.87
C LYS A 138 6.08 2.62 -1.21
N SER A 139 6.05 3.88 -0.80
CA SER A 139 7.17 4.54 -0.10
C SER A 139 7.54 3.82 1.20
N ASN A 140 6.54 3.42 1.99
CA ASN A 140 6.76 2.66 3.22
C ASN A 140 7.39 1.28 2.94
N VAL A 141 6.90 0.56 1.94
CA VAL A 141 7.47 -0.75 1.54
C VAL A 141 8.91 -0.60 1.05
N GLU A 142 9.21 0.39 0.20
CA GLU A 142 10.57 0.65 -0.28
C GLU A 142 11.53 0.98 0.87
N LYS A 143 11.06 1.76 1.86
CA LYS A 143 11.85 2.12 3.03
C LYS A 143 12.15 0.90 3.92
N GLU A 144 11.15 0.07 4.21
CA GLU A 144 11.32 -1.14 5.02
C GLU A 144 12.21 -2.17 4.31
N LEU A 145 12.04 -2.36 3.00
CA LEU A 145 12.92 -3.24 2.20
C LEU A 145 14.37 -2.75 2.20
N LYS A 146 14.59 -1.44 2.05
CA LYS A 146 15.92 -0.86 2.13
C LYS A 146 16.54 -1.03 3.51
N ALA A 147 15.78 -0.79 4.58
CA ALA A 147 16.27 -0.98 5.95
C ALA A 147 16.65 -2.44 6.23
N ALA A 148 15.88 -3.40 5.71
CA ALA A 148 16.20 -4.82 5.82
C ALA A 148 17.47 -5.18 5.01
N THR A 149 17.62 -4.64 3.80
CA THR A 149 18.82 -4.86 2.95
C THR A 149 20.07 -4.29 3.61
N ASP A 150 20.02 -3.03 4.05
CA ASP A 150 21.12 -2.33 4.72
C ASP A 150 21.52 -3.00 6.06
N TYR A 151 20.63 -3.78 6.68
CA TYR A 151 20.92 -4.55 7.90
C TYR A 151 21.68 -5.84 7.60
N LEU A 152 21.44 -6.47 6.45
CA LEU A 152 22.07 -7.73 6.05
C LEU A 152 23.42 -7.53 5.36
N GLU A 153 23.64 -6.37 4.73
CA GLU A 153 24.92 -5.99 4.12
C GLU A 153 25.97 -5.44 5.12
N LYS A 154 25.61 -5.27 6.41
CA LYS A 154 26.51 -4.80 7.48
C LYS A 154 27.10 -5.94 8.29
#